data_AF-A0AAQ3Q9H3-F1
#
_entry.id   AF-A0AAQ3Q9H3-F1
#
_cell.length_a   1.000
_cell.length_b   1.000
_cell.length_c   1.000
_cell.angle_alpha   90.00
_cell.angle_beta   90.00
_cell.angle_gamma   90.00
#
_symmetry.space_group_name_H-M   'P 1'
#
loop_
_entity.id
_entity.type
_entity.pdbx_description
1 polymer ?
#
loop_
_entity_poly.entity_id
_entity_poly.type
_entity_poly.pdbx_seq_one_letter_code
_entity_poly.pdbx_strand_id
1 'polypeptide(L)'
;MAFVGYIESVSNLHTSEMRCKWLGRLLAGRFDLPSVEAMFRQTSEETEVMKRTTRFYRRHCISTYSIDHTDEMCREMGWSSWRKKGNWLAEAFSAYNNQDYKEELKIN
;
A
#
# COMPACT_ATOMS: atom_id res chain seq x y z
N MET A 1 -16.43 6.84 6.84
CA MET A 1 -15.98 7.81 5.81
C MET A 1 -14.54 7.46 5.45
N ALA A 2 -14.19 7.46 4.17
CA ALA A 2 -12.84 7.17 3.69
C ALA A 2 -12.41 8.23 2.66
N PHE A 3 -11.12 8.51 2.56
CA PHE A 3 -10.55 9.46 1.60
C PHE A 3 -9.62 8.72 0.64
N VAL A 4 -9.87 8.83 -0.66
CA VAL A 4 -9.03 8.25 -1.71
C VAL A 4 -8.53 9.37 -2.62
N GLY A 5 -7.25 9.36 -2.96
CA GLY A 5 -6.63 10.35 -3.84
C GLY A 5 -6.07 11.60 -3.14
N TYR A 6 -6.10 11.67 -1.80
CA TYR A 6 -5.48 12.77 -1.05
C TYR A 6 -3.94 12.75 -1.09
N ILE A 7 -3.36 11.54 -1.12
CA ILE A 7 -1.91 11.35 -1.17
C ILE A 7 -1.52 11.02 -2.60
N GLU A 8 -0.69 11.87 -3.19
CA GLU A 8 -0.08 11.65 -4.49
C GLU A 8 1.13 10.67 -4.37
N SER A 9 1.54 10.10 -5.50
CA SER A 9 2.54 9.04 -5.66
C SER A 9 3.21 9.18 -7.04
N VAL A 10 4.29 8.43 -7.27
CA VAL A 10 4.97 8.34 -8.58
C VAL A 10 4.02 7.82 -9.67
N SER A 11 3.02 7.01 -9.30
CA SER A 11 1.93 6.58 -10.18
C SER A 11 0.59 6.70 -9.46
N ASN A 12 -0.04 7.86 -9.57
CA ASN A 12 -1.33 8.16 -8.93
C ASN A 12 -2.44 7.18 -9.34
N LEU A 13 -2.44 6.72 -10.60
CA LEU A 13 -3.43 5.77 -11.10
C LEU A 13 -3.33 4.43 -10.36
N HIS A 14 -2.13 3.85 -10.31
CA HIS A 14 -1.91 2.57 -9.64
C HIS A 14 -2.18 2.66 -8.13
N THR A 15 -1.69 3.71 -7.46
CA THR A 15 -1.94 3.90 -6.03
C THR A 15 -3.43 4.09 -5.74
N SER A 16 -4.16 4.82 -6.59
CA SER A 16 -5.62 4.98 -6.44
C SER A 16 -6.36 3.67 -6.66
N GLU A 17 -5.96 2.88 -7.66
CA GLU A 17 -6.52 1.55 -7.93
C GLU A 17 -6.37 0.63 -6.71
N MET A 18 -5.16 0.54 -6.14
CA MET A 18 -4.88 -0.30 -4.97
C MET A 18 -5.68 0.13 -3.74
N ARG A 19 -5.78 1.44 -3.48
CA ARG A 19 -6.58 1.97 -2.37
C ARG A 19 -8.07 1.73 -2.56
N CYS A 20 -8.59 1.86 -3.80
CA CYS A 20 -9.98 1.52 -4.11
C CYS A 20 -10.27 0.03 -3.87
N LYS A 21 -9.37 -0.86 -4.29
CA LYS A 21 -9.48 -2.31 -4.05
C LYS A 21 -9.49 -2.62 -2.55
N TRP A 22 -8.54 -2.05 -1.81
CA TRP A 22 -8.45 -2.21 -0.36
C TRP A 22 -9.73 -1.73 0.34
N LEU A 23 -10.21 -0.52 0.00
CA LEU A 23 -11.43 0.03 0.56
C LEU A 23 -12.67 -0.81 0.20
N GLY A 24 -12.77 -1.28 -1.05
CA GLY A 24 -13.86 -2.15 -1.49
C GLY A 24 -13.91 -3.46 -0.68
N ARG A 25 -12.75 -4.03 -0.38
CA ARG A 25 -12.66 -5.25 0.45
C ARG A 25 -12.98 -5.00 1.92
N LEU A 26 -12.55 -3.85 2.47
CA LEU A 26 -12.95 -3.43 3.81
C LEU A 26 -14.48 -3.28 3.91
N LEU A 27 -15.09 -2.57 2.95
CA LEU A 27 -16.55 -2.37 2.92
C LEU A 27 -17.33 -3.69 2.73
N ALA A 28 -16.72 -4.68 2.07
CA ALA A 28 -17.25 -6.03 1.93
C ALA A 28 -16.99 -6.92 3.16
N GLY A 29 -16.42 -6.40 4.24
CA GLY A 29 -16.13 -7.15 5.47
C GLY A 29 -15.09 -8.26 5.28
N ARG A 30 -14.17 -8.12 4.31
CA ARG A 30 -13.13 -9.13 4.04
C ARG A 30 -11.99 -9.09 5.06
N PHE A 31 -11.84 -8.00 5.78
CA PHE A 31 -10.93 -7.79 6.91
C PHE A 31 -11.47 -6.62 7.74
N ASP A 32 -11.00 -6.53 8.99
CA ASP A 32 -11.37 -5.45 9.92
C ASP A 32 -10.23 -4.45 10.08
N LEU A 33 -10.60 -3.20 10.42
CA LEU A 33 -9.60 -2.21 10.82
C LEU A 33 -9.01 -2.57 12.19
N PRO A 34 -7.74 -2.25 12.43
CA PRO A 34 -7.16 -2.39 13.75
C PRO A 34 -7.80 -1.39 14.74
N SER A 35 -7.44 -1.50 16.02
CA SER A 35 -7.93 -0.57 17.03
C SER A 35 -7.53 0.88 16.71
N VAL A 36 -8.33 1.84 17.18
CA VAL A 36 -8.05 3.27 17.00
C VAL A 36 -6.64 3.63 17.49
N GLU A 37 -6.21 3.08 18.61
CA GLU A 37 -4.86 3.29 19.16
C GLU A 37 -3.77 2.77 18.20
N ALA A 38 -3.96 1.60 17.62
CA ALA A 38 -3.01 1.03 16.66
C ALA A 38 -2.93 1.88 15.38
N MET A 39 -4.06 2.35 14.86
CA MET A 39 -4.10 3.26 13.71
C MET A 39 -3.35 4.57 13.98
N PHE A 40 -3.55 5.16 15.17
CA PHE A 40 -2.83 6.38 15.57
C PHE A 40 -1.34 6.16 15.69
N ARG A 41 -0.92 5.03 16.31
CA ARG A 41 0.49 4.68 16.44
C ARG A 41 1.15 4.55 15.07
N GLN A 42 0.56 3.79 14.16
CA GLN A 42 1.08 3.60 12.80
C GLN A 42 1.18 4.94 12.04
N THR A 43 0.12 5.75 12.05
CA THR A 43 0.12 7.06 11.38
C THR A 43 1.21 7.98 11.94
N SER A 44 1.42 7.94 13.26
CA SER A 44 2.44 8.75 13.91
C SER A 44 3.86 8.27 13.57
N GLU A 45 4.09 6.96 13.53
CA GLU A 45 5.36 6.37 13.10
C GLU A 45 5.67 6.75 11.65
N GLU A 46 4.73 6.54 10.71
CA GLU A 46 4.89 6.93 9.30
C GLU A 46 5.19 8.44 9.15
N THR A 47 4.52 9.28 9.95
CA THR A 47 4.77 10.73 9.97
C THR A 47 6.19 11.05 10.45
N GLU A 48 6.68 10.36 11.47
CA GLU A 48 8.06 10.54 11.96
C GLU A 48 9.11 10.06 10.95
N VAL A 49 8.87 8.93 10.27
CA VAL A 49 9.77 8.49 9.20
C VAL A 49 9.77 9.53 8.07
N MET A 50 8.61 10.03 7.65
CA MET A 50 8.50 11.05 6.61
C MET A 50 9.20 12.37 6.99
N LYS A 51 9.13 12.79 8.26
CA LYS A 51 9.88 13.97 8.74
C LYS A 51 11.40 13.79 8.65
N ARG A 52 11.90 12.56 8.83
CA ARG A 52 13.33 12.24 8.79
C ARG A 52 13.87 12.09 7.37
N THR A 53 13.08 11.51 6.45
CA THR A 53 13.53 11.20 5.09
C THR A 53 13.51 12.40 4.16
N THR A 54 12.69 13.42 4.46
CA THR A 54 12.48 14.51 3.52
C THR A 54 12.08 15.82 4.20
N ARG A 55 12.65 16.90 3.68
CA ARG A 55 12.36 18.27 4.13
C ARG A 55 10.97 18.75 3.69
N PHE A 56 10.31 18.04 2.77
CA PHE A 56 9.00 18.40 2.21
C PHE A 56 7.82 17.66 2.86
N TYR A 57 7.98 17.08 4.06
CA TYR A 57 6.93 16.36 4.81
C TYR A 57 5.59 17.11 4.95
N ARG A 58 5.58 18.44 4.91
CA ARG A 58 4.35 19.27 4.97
C ARG A 58 3.64 19.47 3.62
N ARG A 59 4.32 19.19 2.51
CA ARG A 59 3.85 19.43 1.13
C ARG A 59 3.92 18.16 0.28
N HIS A 60 4.09 16.98 0.88
CA HIS A 60 4.40 15.80 0.11
C HIS A 60 3.21 15.31 -0.72
N CYS A 61 3.41 15.44 -2.01
CA CYS A 61 2.71 14.79 -3.08
C CYS A 61 3.29 13.41 -3.45
N ILE A 62 4.30 12.87 -2.75
CA ILE A 62 4.87 11.55 -3.13
C ILE A 62 5.37 10.85 -1.87
N SER A 63 4.74 9.72 -1.52
CA SER A 63 5.25 8.82 -0.48
C SER A 63 6.54 8.13 -0.95
N THR A 64 7.62 8.23 -0.16
CA THR A 64 8.91 7.57 -0.44
C THR A 64 8.86 6.05 -0.31
N TYR A 65 7.77 5.49 0.20
CA TYR A 65 7.61 4.06 0.51
C TYR A 65 6.43 3.44 -0.27
N SER A 66 6.07 4.00 -1.42
CA SER A 66 4.89 3.57 -2.20
C SER A 66 4.84 2.06 -2.49
N ILE A 67 5.99 1.42 -2.68
CA ILE A 67 6.10 -0.04 -2.86
C ILE A 67 5.72 -0.78 -1.58
N ASP A 68 6.37 -0.43 -0.46
CA ASP A 68 6.16 -1.08 0.84
C ASP A 68 4.71 -0.92 1.33
N HIS A 69 4.15 0.28 1.15
CA HIS A 69 2.74 0.55 1.45
C HIS A 69 1.78 -0.27 0.57
N THR A 70 2.15 -0.53 -0.69
CA THR A 70 1.35 -1.39 -1.57
C THR A 70 1.44 -2.85 -1.14
N ASP A 71 2.61 -3.31 -0.70
CA ASP A 71 2.82 -4.65 -0.14
C ASP A 71 2.03 -4.85 1.16
N GLU A 72 1.98 -3.85 2.03
CA GLU A 72 1.17 -3.86 3.26
C GLU A 72 -0.32 -3.99 2.95
N MET A 73 -0.86 -3.15 2.06
CA MET A 73 -2.25 -3.27 1.60
C MET A 73 -2.54 -4.66 1.02
N CYS A 74 -1.59 -5.26 0.30
CA CYS A 74 -1.74 -6.62 -0.20
C CYS A 74 -1.86 -7.63 0.95
N ARG A 75 -1.01 -7.54 1.98
CA ARG A 75 -1.09 -8.43 3.15
C ARG A 75 -2.44 -8.30 3.86
N GLU A 76 -2.92 -7.07 4.07
CA GLU A 76 -4.22 -6.81 4.71
C GLU A 76 -5.40 -7.36 3.90
N MET A 77 -5.34 -7.26 2.57
CA MET A 77 -6.34 -7.86 1.67
C MET A 77 -6.24 -9.40 1.57
N GLY A 78 -5.23 -10.02 2.18
CA GLY A 78 -4.94 -11.46 2.07
C GLY A 78 -4.31 -11.86 0.72
N TRP A 79 -3.67 -10.91 0.03
CA TRP A 79 -2.89 -11.14 -1.18
C TRP A 79 -1.42 -11.38 -0.85
N SER A 80 -0.72 -12.03 -1.78
CA SER A 80 0.72 -12.17 -1.69
C SER A 80 1.41 -10.82 -1.86
N SER A 81 2.29 -10.46 -0.93
CA SER A 81 3.20 -9.31 -1.09
C SER A 81 4.43 -9.66 -1.95
N TRP A 82 4.56 -10.91 -2.42
CA TRP A 82 5.65 -11.29 -3.33
C TRP A 82 5.28 -10.97 -4.77
N ARG A 83 5.94 -9.94 -5.31
CA ARG A 83 5.68 -9.36 -6.63
C ARG A 83 6.06 -10.30 -7.78
N LYS A 84 7.15 -11.05 -7.65
CA LYS A 84 7.73 -11.95 -8.66
C LYS A 84 7.49 -13.43 -8.39
N LYS A 85 6.45 -13.75 -7.61
CA LYS A 85 5.78 -15.05 -7.49
C LYS A 85 6.70 -16.28 -7.67
N GLY A 86 7.54 -16.54 -6.67
CA GLY A 86 8.39 -17.74 -6.61
C GLY A 86 9.85 -17.55 -7.04
N ASN A 87 10.22 -16.40 -7.62
CA ASN A 87 11.62 -16.10 -7.95
C ASN A 87 12.20 -15.02 -7.03
N TRP A 88 12.96 -15.44 -6.01
CA TRP A 88 13.56 -14.54 -5.02
C TRP A 88 14.64 -13.62 -5.61
N LEU A 89 15.39 -14.08 -6.62
CA LEU A 89 16.40 -13.24 -7.31
C LEU A 89 15.71 -12.12 -8.07
N ALA A 90 14.62 -12.45 -8.77
CA ALA A 90 13.82 -11.43 -9.45
C ALA A 90 13.17 -10.48 -8.42
N GLU A 91 12.65 -10.99 -7.30
CA GLU A 91 12.06 -10.15 -6.25
C GLU A 91 13.03 -9.08 -5.73
N ALA A 92 14.31 -9.43 -5.59
CA ALA A 92 15.34 -8.52 -5.08
C ALA A 92 15.91 -7.57 -6.15
N PHE A 93 16.10 -8.05 -7.38
CA PHE A 93 16.91 -7.32 -8.39
C PHE A 93 16.13 -6.83 -9.61
N SER A 94 14.88 -7.26 -9.81
CA SER A 94 14.09 -6.82 -10.96
C SER A 94 13.33 -5.53 -10.66
N ALA A 95 13.01 -4.79 -11.73
CA ALA A 95 12.24 -3.57 -11.61
C ALA A 95 10.80 -3.85 -11.14
N TYR A 96 10.35 -2.97 -10.25
CA TYR A 96 8.97 -2.87 -9.81
C TYR A 96 8.05 -2.55 -10.99
N ASN A 97 6.94 -3.28 -11.12
CA ASN A 97 5.91 -3.00 -12.13
C ASN A 97 4.51 -3.10 -11.51
N ASN A 98 3.59 -2.24 -11.93
CA ASN A 98 2.19 -2.27 -11.50
C ASN A 98 1.51 -3.62 -11.78
N GLN A 99 1.97 -4.37 -12.79
CA GLN A 99 1.46 -5.70 -13.11
C GLN A 99 1.79 -6.77 -12.06
N ASP A 100 2.69 -6.49 -11.12
CA ASP A 100 3.11 -7.44 -10.10
C ASP A 100 2.01 -7.69 -9.06
N TYR A 101 1.09 -6.74 -8.87
CA TYR A 101 -0.04 -6.82 -7.92
C TYR A 101 -1.35 -7.30 -8.55
N LYS A 102 -1.27 -8.08 -9.62
CA LYS A 102 -2.46 -8.69 -10.20
C LYS A 102 -3.10 -9.64 -9.20
N GLU A 103 -4.42 -9.47 -9.03
CA GLU A 103 -5.26 -10.40 -8.27
C GLU A 103 -4.98 -11.83 -8.70
N GLU A 104 -4.60 -12.66 -7.74
CA GLU A 104 -4.80 -14.10 -7.90
C GLU A 104 -6.29 -14.34 -7.72
N LEU A 105 -7.01 -14.41 -8.84
CA LEU A 105 -8.34 -15.00 -8.87
C LEU A 105 -8.19 -16.45 -8.40
N LYS A 106 -8.36 -16.67 -7.10
CA LYS A 106 -8.71 -17.99 -6.60
C LYS A 106 -10.12 -18.27 -7.10
N ILE A 107 -10.20 -18.90 -8.27
CA ILE A 107 -11.42 -19.51 -8.76
C ILE A 107 -11.77 -20.59 -7.73
N ASN A 108 -12.75 -20.31 -6.89
CA ASN A 108 -13.49 -21.32 -6.13
C ASN A 108 -14.71 -21.71 -6.93
#